data_AF-A0A7G6VSH3-F1
#
_entry.id   AF-A0A7G6VSH3-F1
#
_cell.length_a   1.000
_cell.length_b   1.000
_cell.length_c   1.000
_cell.angle_alpha   90.00
_cell.angle_beta   90.00
_cell.angle_gamma   90.00
#
_symmetry.space_group_name_H-M   'P 1'
#
loop_
_entity.id
_entity.type
_entity.pdbx_description
1 polymer ?
#
loop_
_entity_poly.entity_id
_entity_poly.type
_entity_poly.pdbx_seq_one_letter_code
_entity_poly.pdbx_strand_id
1 'polypeptide(L)' 'MTYRVIFYRDGNRLADAAWTGSFAEAQTFVRESLESLAFNKVVVLNDDGKVVLTHSKPIGVLSGH' A
#
# COMPACT_ATOMS: atom_id res chain seq x y z
N MET A 1 -2.45 5.79 17.65
CA MET A 1 -1.82 4.56 17.12
C MET A 1 -1.25 4.91 15.77
N THR A 2 0.03 4.61 15.53
CA THR A 2 0.72 5.01 14.29
C THR A 2 0.96 3.78 13.45
N TYR A 3 0.60 3.86 12.16
CA TYR A 3 0.91 2.81 11.20
C TYR A 3 2.08 3.23 10.34
N ARG A 4 2.84 2.27 9.81
CA ARG A 4 3.80 2.55 8.73
C ARG A 4 3.25 2.01 7.42
N VAL A 5 3.11 2.89 6.44
CA VAL A 5 2.64 2.55 5.10
C VAL A 5 3.85 2.53 4.18
N ILE A 6 4.14 1.36 3.61
CA ILE A 6 5.30 1.13 2.75
C ILE A 6 4.82 0.84 1.33
N PHE A 7 5.29 1.65 0.39
CA PHE A 7 4.96 1.55 -1.03
C PHE A 7 6.03 0.80 -1.78
N TYR A 8 5.61 -0.12 -2.64
CA TYR A 8 6.46 -0.92 -3.49
C TYR A 8 6.08 -0.75 -4.97
N ARG A 9 7.10 -0.83 -5.82
CA ARG A 9 6.99 -0.94 -7.27
C ARG A 9 8.05 -1.92 -7.75
N ASP A 10 7.65 -2.91 -8.55
CA ASP A 10 8.54 -3.94 -9.10
C ASP A 10 9.42 -4.62 -8.02
N GLY A 11 8.85 -4.85 -6.83
CA GLY A 11 9.56 -5.46 -5.70
C GLY A 11 10.47 -4.51 -4.91
N ASN A 12 10.70 -3.29 -5.41
CA ASN A 12 11.52 -2.28 -4.75
C ASN A 12 10.66 -1.40 -3.83
N ARG A 13 11.17 -1.15 -2.62
CA ARG A 13 10.56 -0.19 -1.69
C ARG A 13 10.82 1.24 -2.19
N LEU A 14 9.76 1.97 -2.50
CA LEU A 14 9.85 3.34 -3.00
C LEU A 14 9.65 4.39 -1.90
N ALA A 15 8.69 4.18 -1.01
CA ALA A 15 8.36 5.14 0.04
C ALA A 15 7.96 4.42 1.34
N ASP A 16 8.22 5.08 2.46
CA ASP A 16 7.83 4.68 3.80
C ASP A 16 7.29 5.93 4.49
N ALA A 17 6.04 5.88 4.92
CA ALA A 17 5.35 7.00 5.55
C ALA A 17 4.71 6.56 6.86
N ALA A 18 4.83 7.40 7.89
CA ALA A 18 4.04 7.24 9.11
C ALA A 18 2.62 7.75 8.86
N TRP A 19 1.63 6.95 9.26
CA TRP A 19 0.22 7.28 9.18
C TRP A 19 -0.37 7.38 10.59
N THR A 20 -0.77 8.59 10.96
CA THR A 20 -1.40 8.89 12.26
C THR A 20 -2.89 9.09 12.04
N GLY A 21 -3.62 7.99 11.82
CA GLY A 21 -5.05 8.00 11.55
C GLY A 21 -5.67 6.63 11.77
N SER A 22 -6.95 6.48 11.40
CA SER A 22 -7.66 5.22 11.57
C SER A 22 -7.18 4.19 10.54
N PHE A 23 -7.26 2.90 10.89
CA PHE A 23 -6.94 1.82 9.96
C PHE A 23 -7.83 1.84 8.70
N ALA A 24 -9.12 2.19 8.86
CA ALA A 24 -10.06 2.33 7.75
C ALA A 24 -9.67 3.44 6.75
N GLU A 25 -9.11 4.54 7.26
CA GLU A 25 -8.61 5.64 6.42
C GLU A 25 -7.34 5.20 5.68
N ALA A 26 -6.44 4.50 6.37
CA ALA A 26 -5.25 3.92 5.74
C ALA A 26 -5.64 2.92 4.62
N GLN A 27 -6.66 2.09 4.84
CA GLN A 27 -7.16 1.18 3.80
C GLN A 27 -7.71 1.92 2.57
N THR A 28 -8.50 2.98 2.79
CA THR A 28 -9.06 3.80 1.70
C THR A 28 -7.94 4.46 0.90
N PHE A 29 -6.98 5.10 1.59
CA PHE A 29 -5.84 5.75 0.96
C PHE A 29 -4.95 4.77 0.18
N VAL A 30 -4.70 3.57 0.73
CA VAL A 30 -3.94 2.51 0.06
C VAL A 30 -4.60 2.10 -1.25
N ARG A 31 -5.94 1.96 -1.25
CA ARG A 31 -6.71 1.60 -2.44
C ARG A 31 -6.57 2.65 -3.53
N GLU A 32 -6.80 3.92 -3.20
CA GLU A 32 -6.70 5.05 -4.14
C GLU A 32 -5.26 5.21 -4.68
N SER A 33 -4.25 5.03 -3.82
CA SER A 33 -2.84 5.09 -4.20
C SER A 33 -2.46 4.02 -5.21
N LEU A 34 -3.05 2.83 -5.10
CA LEU A 34 -2.83 1.76 -6.06
C LEU A 34 -3.55 2.05 -7.38
N GLU A 35 -4.70 2.70 -7.41
CA GLU A 35 -5.36 3.09 -8.66
C GLU A 35 -4.49 4.02 -9.53
N SER A 36 -3.67 4.87 -8.92
CA SER A 36 -2.82 5.88 -9.58
C SER A 36 -1.64 5.34 -10.46
N LEU A 37 -1.49 4.02 -10.66
CA LEU A 37 -0.41 3.37 -11.44
C LEU A 37 1.03 3.58 -10.90
N ALA A 38 1.23 4.44 -9.91
CA ALA A 38 2.54 4.74 -9.32
C ALA A 38 3.13 3.54 -8.54
N PHE A 39 2.30 2.66 -8.00
CA PHE A 39 2.71 1.55 -7.12
C PHE A 39 2.02 0.24 -7.54
N ASN A 40 2.68 -0.89 -7.30
CA ASN A 40 2.10 -2.22 -7.55
C ASN A 40 1.76 -2.97 -6.26
N LYS A 41 2.30 -2.55 -5.12
CA LYS A 41 2.03 -3.13 -3.81
C LYS A 41 2.19 -2.09 -2.71
N VAL A 42 1.33 -2.16 -1.71
CA VAL A 42 1.42 -1.36 -0.47
C VAL A 42 1.26 -2.28 0.73
N VAL A 43 2.08 -2.08 1.74
CA VAL A 43 2.08 -2.84 3.00
C VAL A 43 1.86 -1.87 4.15
N VAL A 44 0.95 -2.22 5.06
CA VAL A 44 0.73 -1.45 6.30
C VAL A 44 1.20 -2.28 7.47
N LEU A 45 2.07 -1.68 8.29
CA LEU A 45 2.59 -2.24 9.52
C LEU A 45 1.96 -1.53 10.71
N ASN A 46 1.71 -2.25 11.80
CA ASN A 46 1.37 -1.65 13.09
C ASN A 46 2.63 -1.17 13.82
N ASP A 47 2.46 -0.66 15.05
CA ASP A 47 3.55 -0.13 15.90
C ASP A 47 4.61 -1.20 16.23
N ASP A 48 4.20 -2.48 16.37
CA ASP A 48 5.10 -3.62 16.56
C ASP A 48 5.89 -4.02 15.30
N GLY A 49 5.68 -3.33 14.17
CA GLY A 49 6.26 -3.71 12.88
C GLY A 49 5.65 -4.97 12.26
N LYS A 50 4.47 -5.40 12.72
CA LYS A 50 3.73 -6.53 12.15
C LYS A 50 2.86 -6.06 10.99
N VAL A 51 2.84 -6.85 9.92
CA VAL A 51 1.98 -6.59 8.75
C VAL A 51 0.52 -6.79 9.14
N VAL A 52 -0.27 -5.71 9.04
CA VAL A 52 -1.72 -5.71 9.28
C VAL A 52 -2.54 -5.57 8.01
N LEU A 53 -1.92 -5.07 6.93
CA LEU A 53 -2.54 -5.01 5.61
C LEU A 53 -1.47 -5.24 4.53
N THR A 54 -1.84 -5.99 3.50
CA THR A 54 -1.10 -6.02 2.24
C THR A 54 -2.10 -5.88 1.10
N HIS A 55 -1.89 -4.90 0.23
CA HIS A 55 -2.66 -4.74 -0.99
C HIS A 55 -1.70 -4.75 -2.18
N SER A 56 -1.99 -5.56 -3.18
CA SER A 56 -1.19 -5.68 -4.39
C SER A 56 -2.10 -5.57 -5.59
N LYS A 57 -1.65 -4.92 -6.67
CA LYS A 57 -2.40 -4.96 -7.93
C LYS A 57 -2.50 -6.42 -8.39
N PRO A 58 -3.66 -6.86 -8.89
CA PRO A 58 -3.73 -8.11 -9.61
C PRO A 58 -2.74 -8.04 -10.79
N ILE A 59 -1.89 -9.05 -10.90
CA ILE A 59 -0.94 -9.18 -12.00
C ILE A 59 -1.78 -9.52 -13.24
N GLY A 60 -2.11 -8.51 -14.04
CA GLY A 60 -2.77 -8.67 -15.34
C GLY A 60 -4.28 -8.45 -15.34
N VAL A 61 -4.69 -7.27 -15.80
CA VAL A 61 -5.60 -7.23 -16.95
C VAL A 61 -4.78 -6.69 -18.11
N LEU A 62 -4.31 -7.60 -18.97
CA LEU A 62 -3.85 -7.25 -20.31
C LEU A 62 -5.07 -6.65 -21.03
N SER A 63 -5.19 -5.33 -21.06
CA SER A 63 -5.99 -4.66 -22.08
C SER A 63 -5.25 -4.86 -23.40
N GLY A 64 -5.50 -5.99 -24.06
CA GLY A 64 -5.17 -6.18 -25.46
C GLY A 64 -5.93 -5.14 -26.27
N HIS A 65 -5.19 -4.39 -27.10
CA HIS A 65 -5.69 -3.41 -28.04
C HIS A 65 -5.54 -3.97 -29.45
#